data_AF-A0AA97DVN7-F1
#
_entry.id   AF-A0AA97DVN7-F1
#
_cell.length_a   1.000
_cell.length_b   1.000
_cell.length_c   1.000
_cell.angle_alpha   90.00
_cell.angle_beta   90.00
_cell.angle_gamma   90.00
#
_symmetry.space_group_name_H-M   'P 1'
#
loop_
_entity.id
_entity.type
_entity.pdbx_description
1 polymer ?
#
loop_
_entity_poly.entity_id
_entity_poly.type
_entity_poly.pdbx_seq_one_letter_code
_entity_poly.pdbx_strand_id
1 'polypeptide(L)' 'MLNIIQIKVRGYHLDVFQHVNNARYLEFLEEGRWAFFDEFGAGTDLMEQGLAW' A
#
# COMPACT_ATOMS: atom_id res chain seq x y z
N MET A 1 2.61 2.74 17.41
CA MET A 1 3.68 3.25 16.54
C MET A 1 3.04 3.61 15.20
N LEU A 2 3.43 4.72 14.59
CA LEU A 2 2.85 5.18 13.32
C LEU A 2 3.75 4.71 12.17
N ASN A 3 3.23 3.89 11.26
CA ASN A 3 3.88 3.55 10.00
C ASN A 3 3.47 4.59 8.94
N ILE A 4 4.44 5.12 8.20
CA ILE A 4 4.23 6.10 7.14
C ILE A 4 5.12 5.70 5.97
N ILE A 5 4.53 5.65 4.78
CA ILE A 5 5.26 5.41 3.53
C ILE A 5 5.32 6.68 2.67
N GLN A 6 6.38 6.79 1.88
CA GLN A 6 6.52 7.85 0.89
C GLN A 6 6.35 7.28 -0.52
N ILE A 7 5.33 7.76 -1.24
CA ILE A 7 5.09 7.36 -2.64
C ILE A 7 5.45 8.51 -3.57
N LYS A 8 6.28 8.21 -4.57
CA LYS A 8 6.58 9.16 -5.64
C LYS A 8 5.51 9.07 -6.73
N VAL A 9 4.72 10.12 -6.87
CA VAL A 9 3.74 10.23 -7.97
C VAL A 9 4.45 10.37 -9.31
N ARG A 10 3.98 9.62 -10.31
CA ARG A 10 4.52 9.56 -11.68
C ARG A 10 3.36 9.80 -12.66
N GLY A 11 3.69 10.13 -13.91
CA GLY A 11 2.67 10.46 -14.92
C GLY A 11 1.63 9.36 -15.14
N TYR A 12 2.01 8.08 -15.02
CA TYR A 12 1.08 6.95 -15.15
C TYR A 12 0.14 6.76 -13.95
N HIS A 13 0.31 7.51 -12.86
CA HIS A 13 -0.66 7.58 -11.77
C HIS A 13 -1.73 8.65 -12.01
N LEU A 14 -1.54 9.52 -13.01
CA LEU A 14 -2.42 10.64 -13.27
C LEU A 14 -3.48 10.29 -14.31
N ASP A 15 -4.65 10.90 -14.19
CA ASP A 15 -5.68 10.91 -15.22
C ASP A 15 -5.44 12.02 -16.28
N VAL A 16 -6.36 12.14 -17.23
CA VAL A 16 -6.30 13.15 -18.30
C VAL A 16 -6.39 14.60 -17.79
N PHE A 17 -6.86 14.80 -16.56
CA PHE A 17 -6.94 16.09 -15.89
C PHE A 17 -5.71 16.36 -15.01
N GLN A 18 -4.69 15.49 -15.07
CA GLN A 18 -3.46 15.59 -14.29
C GLN A 18 -3.64 15.45 -12.78
N HIS A 19 -4.78 14.90 -12.33
CA HIS A 19 -4.95 14.51 -10.93
C HIS A 19 -4.57 13.04 -10.76
N VAL A 20 -4.18 12.66 -9.54
CA VAL A 20 -4.06 11.24 -9.21
C VAL A 20 -5.44 10.61 -9.40
N ASN A 21 -5.51 9.59 -10.25
CA ASN A 21 -6.76 8.87 -10.47
C ASN A 21 -7.21 8.21 -9.17
N ASN A 22 -8.50 8.34 -8.82
CA ASN A 22 -9.06 7.79 -7.57
C ASN A 22 -8.80 6.29 -7.38
N ALA A 23 -8.77 5.50 -8.46
CA ALA A 23 -8.46 4.08 -8.39
C ALA A 23 -7.00 3.82 -7.96
N ARG A 24 -6.06 4.74 -8.21
CA ARG A 24 -4.66 4.61 -7.78
C ARG A 24 -4.48 4.76 -6.28
N TYR A 25 -5.40 5.46 -5.59
CA TYR A 25 -5.32 5.60 -4.13
C TYR A 25 -5.45 4.25 -3.40
N LEU A 26 -6.21 3.29 -3.95
CA LEU A 26 -6.29 1.95 -3.37
C LEU A 26 -4.95 1.21 -3.46
N GLU A 27 -4.22 1.39 -4.55
CA GLU A 27 -2.87 0.82 -4.71
C GLU A 27 -1.87 1.49 -3.75
N PHE A 28 -2.02 2.78 -3.48
CA PHE A 28 -1.19 3.49 -2.50
C PHE A 28 -1.48 3.06 -1.07
N LEU A 29 -2.76 2.81 -0.75
CA LEU A 29 -3.15 2.27 0.55
C LEU A 29 -2.60 0.85 0.73
N GLU A 30 -2.67 0.05 -0.32
CA GLU A 30 -2.15 -1.32 -0.34
C GLU A 30 -0.64 -1.35 -0.08
N GLU A 31 0.13 -0.48 -0.71
CA GLU A 31 1.56 -0.32 -0.41
C GLU A 31 1.81 0.01 1.07
N GLY A 32 0.98 0.88 1.65
CA GLY A 32 1.08 1.23 3.08
C GLY A 32 0.76 0.04 3.98
N ARG A 33 -0.21 -0.79 3.58
CA ARG A 33 -0.58 -2.02 4.29
C ARG A 33 0.56 -3.04 4.26
N TRP A 34 1.21 -3.23 3.11
CA TRP A 34 2.39 -4.11 3.02
C TRP A 34 3.54 -3.62 3.88
N ALA A 35 3.87 -2.32 3.81
CA ALA A 35 4.91 -1.74 4.66
C ALA A 35 4.61 -1.91 6.16
N PHE A 36 3.34 -1.81 6.56
CA PHE A 36 2.91 -2.12 7.92
C PHE A 36 3.09 -3.61 8.24
N PHE A 37 2.68 -4.54 7.36
CA PHE A 37 2.90 -5.97 7.59
C PHE A 37 4.38 -6.32 7.74
N ASP A 38 5.25 -5.70 6.93
CA ASP A 38 6.69 -5.90 7.00
C ASP A 38 7.29 -5.34 8.30
N GLU A 39 6.85 -4.16 8.75
CA GLU A 39 7.36 -3.54 9.98
C GLU A 39 6.94 -4.32 11.24
N PHE A 40 5.71 -4.83 11.26
CA PHE A 40 5.11 -5.44 12.46
C PHE A 40 5.07 -6.97 12.43
N GLY A 41 5.54 -7.61 11.36
CA GLY A 41 5.53 -9.07 11.21
C GLY A 41 4.15 -9.67 10.98
N ALA A 42 3.09 -8.85 10.90
CA ALA A 42 1.70 -9.30 10.81
C ALA A 42 1.44 -10.17 9.57
N GLY A 43 2.18 -9.93 8.49
CA GLY A 43 2.11 -10.77 7.30
C GLY A 43 2.64 -12.19 7.55
N THR A 44 3.76 -12.33 8.25
CA THR A 44 4.29 -13.65 8.59
C THR A 44 3.36 -14.39 9.55
N ASP A 45 2.88 -13.71 10.59
CA ASP A 45 1.99 -14.30 11.62
C ASP A 45 0.72 -14.92 11.02
N LEU A 46 0.10 -14.22 10.07
CA LEU A 46 -1.10 -14.69 9.43
C LEU A 46 -0.79 -15.85 8.44
N MET A 47 0.38 -15.87 7.80
CA MET A 47 0.80 -16.96 6.90
C MET A 47 1.06 -18.24 7.70
N GLU A 48 1.67 -18.13 8.88
CA GLU A 48 1.86 -19.24 9.82
C GLU A 48 0.54 -19.85 10.30
N GLN A 49 -0.52 -19.03 10.37
CA GLN A 49 -1.88 -19.48 10.66
C GLN A 49 -2.60 -20.09 9.44
N GLY A 50 -1.94 -20.17 8.29
CA GLY A 50 -2.51 -20.68 7.05
C GLY A 50 -3.55 -19.74 6.43
N LEU A 51 -3.57 -18.47 6.85
CA LEU A 51 -4.41 -17.44 6.26
C LEU A 51 -3.64 -16.77 5.11
N ALA A 52 -4.36 -16.30 4.10
CA ALA A 52 -3.82 -15.52 3.00
C ALA A 52 -4.65 -14.24 2.83
N TRP A 53 -4.00 -13.19 2.33
CA TRP A 53 -4.61 -11.90 1.99
C TRP A 53 -4.06 -11.40 0.66
#